data_AF-A0A6A6LYG8-F1
#
_entry.id   AF-A0A6A6LYG8-F1
#
_cell.length_a   1.000
_cell.length_b   1.000
_cell.length_c   1.000
_cell.angle_alpha   90.00
_cell.angle_beta   90.00
_cell.angle_gamma   90.00
#
_symmetry.space_group_name_H-M   'P 1'
#
loop_
_entity.id
_entity.type
_entity.pdbx_description
1 polymer ?
#
loop_
_entity_poly.entity_id
_entity_poly.type
_entity_poly.pdbx_seq_one_letter_code
_entity_poly.pdbx_strand_id
1 'polypeptide(L)'
;MVVLSQTALDHYSLIKTCKPTGLFSGIPVINLMDPDAKTLIVEACEEFGFFKLVNHGVPLEFMSRLETLAMNFFDLPQSEKDKVGPPDPFGYGNKRIGPNGDVGWIEYLLLNTNPQITSHKTLSIFQENPQIFSSAVEDYILAVKRMAYEVLELMADGLGIEPRNVLSKLVKDEKSDSCFRLNYYAPCPELQALSGRNLIGLGSTQTHR
;
A
#
# COMPACT_ATOMS: atom_id res chain seq x y z
N MET A 1 33.41 -26.82 9.10
CA MET A 1 32.10 -27.47 8.90
C MET A 1 31.04 -26.41 9.09
N VAL A 2 30.70 -25.67 8.03
CA VAL A 2 29.65 -24.65 8.07
C VAL A 2 28.35 -25.41 7.84
N VAL A 3 27.60 -25.63 8.91
CA VAL A 3 26.26 -26.17 8.84
C VAL A 3 25.39 -25.05 8.29
N LEU A 4 25.06 -25.14 7.00
CA LEU A 4 23.97 -24.38 6.40
C LEU A 4 22.70 -24.83 7.12
N SER A 5 22.18 -24.00 8.03
CA SER A 5 20.87 -24.25 8.62
C SER A 5 19.81 -23.91 7.59
N GLN A 6 19.24 -24.95 6.96
CA GLN A 6 17.79 -25.01 6.74
C GLN A 6 17.14 -24.62 8.09
N THR A 7 16.26 -23.62 8.23
CA THR A 7 15.06 -23.35 7.44
C THR A 7 14.60 -21.89 7.68
N ALA A 8 14.50 -21.09 6.61
CA ALA A 8 13.74 -19.84 6.65
C ALA A 8 12.25 -20.06 6.31
N LEU A 9 11.89 -21.20 5.72
CA LEU A 9 10.56 -21.48 5.18
C LEU A 9 9.56 -22.05 6.18
N ASP A 10 10.01 -22.57 7.33
CA ASP A 10 9.11 -23.25 8.29
C ASP A 10 8.14 -22.30 9.01
N HIS A 11 8.39 -20.98 8.94
CA HIS A 11 7.56 -19.96 9.56
C HIS A 11 6.67 -19.17 8.60
N TYR A 12 6.82 -19.35 7.28
CA TYR A 12 5.91 -18.72 6.32
C TYR A 12 4.83 -19.72 5.97
N SER A 13 3.57 -19.31 6.07
CA SER A 13 2.48 -20.00 5.39
C SER A 13 2.78 -20.02 3.90
N LEU A 14 3.41 -21.10 3.42
CA LEU A 14 3.65 -21.34 2.00
C LEU A 14 2.28 -21.55 1.35
N ILE A 15 1.66 -20.44 0.93
CA ILE A 15 0.50 -20.50 0.06
C ILE A 15 1.01 -21.19 -1.20
N LYS A 16 0.46 -22.38 -1.51
CA LYS A 16 0.75 -23.08 -2.78
C LYS A 16 0.64 -22.04 -3.88
N THR A 17 1.70 -21.87 -4.66
CA THR A 17 1.69 -20.99 -5.84
C THR A 17 0.42 -21.27 -6.60
N CYS A 18 -0.49 -20.29 -6.67
CA CYS A 18 -1.67 -20.44 -7.50
C CYS A 18 -1.16 -20.78 -8.89
N LYS A 19 -1.50 -21.97 -9.39
CA LYS A 19 -1.48 -22.21 -10.83
C LYS A 19 -2.19 -21.01 -11.46
N PRO A 20 -1.76 -20.48 -12.62
CA PRO A 20 -2.46 -19.39 -13.27
C PRO A 20 -3.83 -19.91 -13.73
N THR A 21 -4.77 -20.02 -12.79
CA THR A 21 -6.19 -19.88 -13.05
C THR A 21 -6.32 -18.48 -13.64
N GLY A 22 -6.92 -18.39 -14.83
CA GLY A 22 -6.84 -17.23 -15.70
C GLY A 22 -7.02 -15.89 -14.97
N LEU A 23 -6.40 -14.84 -15.52
CA LEU A 23 -6.55 -13.47 -15.04
C LEU A 23 -8.02 -13.24 -14.65
N PHE A 24 -8.30 -13.05 -13.37
CA PHE A 24 -9.66 -12.80 -12.90
C PHE A 24 -10.07 -11.44 -13.44
N SER A 25 -10.79 -11.43 -14.57
CA SER A 25 -11.24 -10.23 -15.26
C SER A 25 -12.55 -9.68 -14.69
N GLY A 26 -13.04 -10.24 -13.58
CA GLY A 26 -14.32 -9.88 -12.97
C GLY A 26 -14.27 -8.70 -12.00
N ILE A 27 -13.10 -8.11 -11.73
CA ILE A 27 -13.01 -6.95 -10.83
C ILE A 27 -13.64 -5.74 -11.54
N PRO A 28 -14.65 -5.09 -10.92
CA PRO A 28 -15.26 -3.89 -11.49
C PRO A 28 -14.22 -2.78 -11.70
N VAL A 29 -14.24 -2.15 -12.87
CA VAL A 29 -13.42 -0.98 -13.18
C VAL A 29 -14.34 0.23 -13.31
N ILE A 30 -14.20 1.18 -12.40
CA ILE A 30 -15.09 2.33 -12.28
C ILE A 30 -14.32 3.59 -12.71
N ASN A 31 -14.87 4.29 -13.69
CA ASN A 31 -14.40 5.60 -14.09
C ASN A 31 -15.01 6.65 -13.15
N LEU A 32 -14.19 7.37 -12.40
CA LEU A 32 -14.69 8.34 -11.42
C LEU A 32 -15.41 9.54 -12.06
N MET A 33 -15.14 9.80 -13.34
CA MET A 33 -15.79 10.86 -14.13
C MET A 33 -17.12 10.41 -14.75
N ASP A 34 -17.53 9.16 -14.55
CA ASP A 34 -18.79 8.63 -15.06
C ASP A 34 -19.98 9.21 -14.26
N PRO A 35 -21.04 9.74 -14.92
CA PRO A 35 -22.25 10.19 -14.23
C PRO A 35 -22.88 9.12 -13.32
N ASP A 36 -22.72 7.85 -13.66
CA ASP A 36 -23.27 6.72 -12.91
C ASP A 36 -22.28 6.12 -11.90
N ALA A 37 -21.12 6.77 -11.68
CA ALA A 37 -20.07 6.27 -10.78
C ALA A 37 -20.59 5.93 -9.37
N LYS A 38 -21.56 6.68 -8.83
CA LYS A 38 -22.14 6.40 -7.52
C LYS A 38 -22.86 5.05 -7.46
N THR A 39 -23.62 4.71 -8.50
CA THR A 39 -24.35 3.45 -8.59
C THR A 39 -23.36 2.29 -8.74
N LEU A 40 -22.39 2.45 -9.66
CA LEU A 40 -21.34 1.45 -9.90
C LEU A 40 -20.48 1.18 -8.66
N ILE A 41 -20.19 2.21 -7.85
CA ILE A 41 -19.45 2.05 -6.59
C ILE A 41 -20.25 1.22 -5.60
N VAL A 42 -21.55 1.51 -5.43
CA VAL A 42 -22.42 0.76 -4.50
C VAL A 42 -22.53 -0.69 -4.93
N GLU A 43 -22.83 -0.97 -6.21
CA GLU A 43 -22.91 -2.34 -6.74
C GLU A 43 -21.60 -3.12 -6.53
N ALA A 44 -20.45 -2.51 -6.84
CA ALA A 44 -19.16 -3.15 -6.64
C ALA A 44 -18.85 -3.41 -5.15
N CYS A 45 -19.28 -2.50 -4.26
CA CYS A 45 -19.18 -2.70 -2.82
C CYS A 45 -20.04 -3.85 -2.31
N GLU A 46 -21.26 -4.01 -2.83
CA GLU A 46 -22.19 -5.07 -2.45
C GLU A 46 -21.77 -6.45 -2.98
N GLU A 47 -21.34 -6.52 -4.24
CA GLU A 47 -21.02 -7.79 -4.91
C GLU A 47 -19.60 -8.29 -4.60
N PHE A 48 -18.62 -7.38 -4.55
CA PHE A 48 -17.20 -7.74 -4.44
C PHE A 48 -16.54 -7.21 -3.16
N GLY A 49 -17.02 -6.09 -2.63
CA GLY A 49 -16.27 -5.31 -1.63
C GLY A 49 -14.94 -4.76 -2.16
N PHE A 50 -14.73 -4.76 -3.48
CA PHE A 50 -13.49 -4.36 -4.14
C PHE A 50 -13.73 -3.88 -5.57
N PHE A 51 -13.02 -2.83 -5.99
CA PHE A 51 -13.07 -2.31 -7.36
C PHE A 51 -11.77 -1.57 -7.70
N LYS A 52 -11.52 -1.39 -8.99
CA LYS A 52 -10.45 -0.54 -9.52
C LYS A 52 -11.03 0.80 -9.95
N LEU A 53 -10.42 1.89 -9.51
CA LEU A 53 -10.74 3.23 -10.02
C LEU A 53 -9.84 3.60 -11.20
N VAL A 54 -10.40 4.28 -12.19
CA VAL A 54 -9.68 4.95 -13.28
C VAL A 54 -10.14 6.40 -13.39
N ASN A 55 -9.30 7.25 -14.00
CA ASN A 55 -9.53 8.70 -14.10
C ASN A 55 -9.80 9.37 -12.74
N HIS A 56 -9.14 8.89 -11.69
CA HIS A 56 -9.32 9.29 -10.29
C HIS A 56 -8.59 10.60 -9.89
N GLY A 57 -8.03 11.34 -10.86
CA GLY A 57 -7.42 12.66 -10.64
C GLY A 57 -6.07 12.70 -9.89
N VAL A 58 -5.62 11.62 -9.25
CA VAL A 58 -4.28 11.53 -8.63
C VAL A 58 -3.18 11.69 -9.70
N PRO A 59 -2.29 12.70 -9.60
CA PRO A 59 -1.25 12.93 -10.60
C PRO A 59 -0.26 11.78 -10.72
N LEU A 60 0.03 11.35 -11.95
CA LEU A 60 1.04 10.31 -12.25
C LEU A 60 2.42 10.69 -11.68
N GLU A 61 2.78 11.97 -11.74
CA GLU A 61 4.05 12.47 -11.21
C GLU A 61 4.21 12.19 -9.71
N PHE A 62 3.16 12.38 -8.91
CA PHE A 62 3.22 12.12 -7.47
C PHE A 62 3.42 10.64 -7.19
N MET A 63 2.75 9.77 -7.94
CA MET A 63 2.92 8.32 -7.85
C MET A 63 4.35 7.90 -8.20
N SER A 64 4.84 8.28 -9.39
CA SER A 64 6.17 7.87 -9.85
C SER A 64 7.30 8.44 -8.99
N ARG A 65 7.17 9.68 -8.51
CA ARG A 65 8.15 10.30 -7.60
C ARG A 65 8.22 9.54 -6.28
N LEU A 66 7.07 9.25 -5.66
CA LEU A 66 7.03 8.50 -4.41
C LEU A 66 7.56 7.07 -4.58
N GLU A 67 7.17 6.39 -5.65
CA GLU A 67 7.64 5.03 -5.96
C GLU A 67 9.17 4.98 -6.10
N THR A 68 9.75 5.91 -6.86
CA THR A 68 11.21 5.99 -7.05
C THR A 68 11.93 6.18 -5.71
N LEU A 69 11.44 7.09 -4.88
CA LEU A 69 12.03 7.38 -3.59
C LEU A 69 11.85 6.23 -2.59
N ALA A 70 10.72 5.53 -2.64
CA ALA A 70 10.47 4.33 -1.84
C ALA A 70 11.42 3.19 -2.25
N MET A 71 11.65 2.98 -3.54
CA MET A 71 12.62 1.99 -4.02
C MET A 71 14.04 2.30 -3.53
N ASN A 72 14.47 3.56 -3.66
CA ASN A 72 15.78 3.99 -3.14
C ASN A 72 15.93 3.71 -1.63
N PHE A 73 14.85 3.85 -0.86
CA PHE A 73 14.85 3.48 0.56
C PHE A 73 15.02 1.97 0.78
N PHE A 74 14.23 1.15 0.09
CA PHE A 74 14.26 -0.30 0.28
C PHE A 74 15.58 -0.93 -0.20
N ASP A 75 16.27 -0.28 -1.12
CA ASP A 75 17.62 -0.64 -1.60
C ASP A 75 18.76 -0.27 -0.61
N LEU A 76 18.48 0.50 0.45
CA LEU A 76 19.47 0.79 1.48
C LEU A 76 19.90 -0.49 2.23
N PRO A 77 21.13 -0.52 2.79
CA PRO A 77 21.55 -1.60 3.68
C PRO A 77 20.58 -1.77 4.86
N GLN A 78 20.39 -3.02 5.30
CA GLN A 78 19.47 -3.34 6.40
C GLN A 78 19.75 -2.49 7.66
N SER A 79 21.02 -2.25 7.98
CA SER A 79 21.44 -1.43 9.12
C SER A 79 20.98 0.02 9.05
N GLU A 80 20.76 0.57 7.85
CA GLU A 80 20.23 1.91 7.66
C GLU A 80 18.71 1.92 7.80
N LYS A 81 18.02 0.93 7.22
CA LYS A 81 16.56 0.76 7.33
C LYS A 81 16.12 0.51 8.77
N ASP A 82 16.90 -0.24 9.54
CA ASP A 82 16.62 -0.55 10.95
C ASP A 82 16.64 0.69 11.86
N LYS A 83 17.39 1.75 11.51
CA LYS A 83 17.44 3.01 12.29
C LYS A 83 16.09 3.70 12.41
N VAL A 84 15.20 3.45 11.46
CA VAL A 84 13.87 4.06 11.39
C VAL A 84 12.75 3.07 11.70
N GLY A 85 13.10 1.83 12.05
CA GLY A 85 12.20 0.87 12.69
C GLY A 85 12.30 0.93 14.23
N PRO A 86 11.55 0.09 14.95
CA PRO A 86 10.43 -0.72 14.48
C PRO A 86 9.19 0.15 14.13
N PRO A 87 8.14 -0.42 13.52
CA PRO A 87 6.93 0.30 13.15
C PRO A 87 5.95 0.38 14.34
N ASP A 88 6.38 1.06 15.40
CA ASP A 88 5.62 1.24 16.64
C ASP A 88 5.76 2.69 17.16
N PRO A 89 4.73 3.54 17.01
CA PRO A 89 3.52 3.32 16.21
C PRO A 89 3.77 3.41 14.69
N PHE A 90 4.88 4.03 14.28
CA PHE A 90 5.26 4.28 12.89
C PHE A 90 6.75 4.01 12.67
N GLY A 91 7.13 3.69 11.43
CA GLY A 91 8.50 3.38 11.07
C GLY A 91 8.63 2.21 10.10
N TYR A 92 9.86 1.72 9.97
CA TYR A 92 10.18 0.57 9.15
C TYR A 92 9.89 -0.76 9.83
N GLY A 93 9.28 -1.70 9.09
CA GLY A 93 9.05 -3.08 9.48
C GLY A 93 9.64 -4.05 8.46
N ASN A 94 10.12 -5.19 8.96
CA ASN A 94 10.63 -6.30 8.15
C ASN A 94 10.00 -7.60 8.64
N LYS A 95 9.31 -8.31 7.74
CA LYS A 95 8.60 -9.58 7.93
C LYS A 95 7.45 -9.57 8.90
N ARG A 96 7.66 -9.17 10.15
CA ARG A 96 6.64 -9.15 11.20
C ARG A 96 5.53 -8.16 10.85
N ILE A 97 4.28 -8.59 10.92
CA ILE A 97 3.09 -7.79 10.66
C ILE A 97 2.27 -7.73 11.95
N GLY A 98 2.20 -6.55 12.58
CA GLY A 98 1.47 -6.39 13.84
C GLY A 98 2.09 -7.15 15.03
N PRO A 99 1.40 -7.15 16.19
CA PRO A 99 1.96 -7.66 17.44
C PRO A 99 1.76 -9.18 17.63
N ASN A 100 0.85 -9.80 16.88
CA ASN A 100 0.34 -11.16 17.18
C ASN A 100 1.14 -12.29 16.51
N GLY A 101 2.33 -12.00 15.99
CA GLY A 101 3.21 -13.01 15.41
C GLY A 101 2.98 -13.31 13.93
N ASP A 102 2.11 -12.56 13.23
CA ASP A 102 1.98 -12.67 11.79
C ASP A 102 3.30 -12.28 11.10
N VAL A 103 3.66 -13.03 10.06
CA VAL A 103 4.88 -12.81 9.28
C VAL A 103 4.58 -12.91 7.79
N GLY A 104 5.24 -12.09 6.99
CA GLY A 104 5.14 -12.12 5.52
C GLY A 104 6.50 -11.92 4.86
N TRP A 105 6.57 -12.22 3.56
CA TRP A 105 7.74 -11.88 2.75
C TRP A 105 7.67 -10.42 2.30
N ILE A 106 7.80 -9.51 3.26
CA ILE A 106 7.53 -8.09 3.09
C ILE A 106 8.48 -7.24 3.93
N GLU A 107 8.90 -6.12 3.36
CA GLU A 107 9.40 -4.96 4.09
C GLU A 107 8.43 -3.82 3.89
N TYR A 108 8.26 -2.94 4.88
CA TYR A 108 7.30 -1.85 4.75
C TYR A 108 7.68 -0.63 5.58
N LEU A 109 7.18 0.53 5.16
CA LEU A 109 7.14 1.75 5.96
C LEU A 109 5.70 2.01 6.38
N LEU A 110 5.46 2.16 7.68
CA LEU A 110 4.18 2.58 8.24
C LEU A 110 4.29 4.05 8.67
N LEU A 111 3.47 4.91 8.09
CA LEU A 111 3.50 6.37 8.25
C LEU A 111 2.15 6.90 8.73
N ASN A 112 2.18 7.98 9.48
CA ASN A 112 0.96 8.73 9.80
C ASN A 112 0.60 9.61 8.60
N THR A 113 -0.70 9.76 8.31
CA THR A 113 -1.16 10.65 7.23
C THR A 113 -1.41 12.09 7.68
N ASN A 114 -1.25 12.38 8.98
CA ASN A 114 -1.32 13.72 9.53
C ASN A 114 0.11 14.28 9.66
N PRO A 115 0.48 15.30 8.88
CA PRO A 115 1.84 15.86 8.89
C PRO A 115 2.26 16.39 10.27
N GLN A 116 1.31 16.85 11.09
CA GLN A 116 1.58 17.37 12.45
C GLN A 116 2.00 16.28 13.45
N ILE A 117 1.72 15.02 13.15
CA ILE A 117 2.06 13.85 13.98
C ILE A 117 3.27 13.11 13.38
N THR A 118 3.83 13.61 12.28
CA THR A 118 5.00 13.00 11.63
C THR A 118 6.19 13.04 12.57
N SER A 119 6.61 11.86 13.01
CA SER A 119 7.69 11.74 13.98
C SER A 119 9.02 12.20 13.39
N HIS A 120 9.88 12.81 14.22
CA HIS A 120 11.28 13.06 13.85
C HIS A 120 12.02 11.80 13.38
N LYS A 121 11.56 10.61 13.81
CA LYS A 121 12.04 9.30 13.38
C LYS A 121 11.74 9.01 11.89
N THR A 122 10.59 9.46 11.40
CA THR A 122 10.22 9.43 9.98
C THR A 122 11.05 10.42 9.17
N LEU A 123 11.41 11.56 9.74
CA LEU A 123 12.30 12.53 9.11
C LEU A 123 13.75 12.03 9.08
N SER A 124 14.18 11.14 9.99
CA SER A 124 15.51 10.53 9.94
C SER A 124 15.67 9.39 8.92
N ILE A 125 14.61 9.04 8.16
CA ILE A 125 14.63 7.95 7.16
C ILE A 125 15.69 8.21 6.07
N PHE A 126 16.08 9.47 5.84
CA PHE A 126 17.08 9.81 4.82
C PHE A 126 18.07 10.84 5.34
N GLN A 127 19.30 10.40 5.58
CA GLN A 127 20.37 11.23 6.10
C GLN A 127 20.78 12.36 5.13
N GLU A 128 20.56 12.22 3.82
CA GLU A 128 21.01 13.20 2.82
C GLU A 128 19.94 14.22 2.41
N ASN A 129 18.64 13.86 2.35
CA ASN A 129 17.58 14.83 2.03
C ASN A 129 16.17 14.41 2.50
N PRO A 130 15.89 14.51 3.81
CA PRO A 130 14.63 14.03 4.38
C PRO A 130 13.40 14.82 3.91
N GLN A 131 13.62 16.07 3.47
CA GLN A 131 12.54 16.94 2.99
C GLN A 131 11.98 16.49 1.63
N ILE A 132 12.82 15.90 0.76
CA ILE A 132 12.36 15.41 -0.55
C ILE A 132 11.40 14.23 -0.37
N PHE A 133 11.71 13.29 0.52
CA PHE A 133 10.82 12.15 0.76
C PHE A 133 9.53 12.57 1.46
N SER A 134 9.63 13.40 2.52
CA SER A 134 8.45 13.87 3.25
C SER A 134 7.47 14.59 2.33
N SER A 135 7.97 15.54 1.53
CA SER A 135 7.13 16.25 0.55
C SER A 135 6.53 15.31 -0.51
N ALA A 136 7.27 14.31 -0.97
CA ALA A 136 6.73 13.31 -1.90
C ALA A 136 5.60 12.48 -1.29
N VAL A 137 5.75 12.05 -0.03
CA VAL A 137 4.72 11.33 0.72
C VAL A 137 3.51 12.23 0.95
N GLU A 138 3.71 13.45 1.40
CA GLU A 138 2.64 14.41 1.70
C GLU A 138 1.81 14.73 0.46
N ASP A 139 2.45 15.06 -0.66
CA ASP A 139 1.75 15.36 -1.92
C ASP A 139 0.90 14.18 -2.40
N TYR A 140 1.45 12.96 -2.32
CA TYR A 140 0.72 11.76 -2.69
C TYR A 140 -0.44 11.47 -1.73
N ILE A 141 -0.21 11.51 -0.40
CA ILE A 141 -1.24 11.28 0.61
C ILE A 141 -2.37 12.28 0.45
N LEU A 142 -2.07 13.57 0.25
CA LEU A 142 -3.09 14.60 0.05
C LEU A 142 -3.93 14.35 -1.21
N ALA A 143 -3.29 13.95 -2.31
CA ALA A 143 -4.00 13.61 -3.54
C ALA A 143 -4.91 12.38 -3.36
N VAL A 144 -4.41 11.31 -2.74
CA VAL A 144 -5.18 10.09 -2.46
C VAL A 144 -6.31 10.35 -1.46
N LYS A 145 -6.08 11.15 -0.43
CA LYS A 145 -7.13 11.56 0.53
C LYS A 145 -8.28 12.27 -0.17
N ARG A 146 -7.98 13.25 -1.04
CA ARG A 146 -9.02 13.94 -1.81
C ARG A 146 -9.86 12.97 -2.65
N MET A 147 -9.19 12.05 -3.34
CA MET A 147 -9.86 10.99 -4.11
C MET A 147 -10.72 10.10 -3.21
N ALA A 148 -10.21 9.67 -2.05
CA ALA A 148 -10.96 8.84 -1.11
C ALA A 148 -12.20 9.56 -0.56
N TYR A 149 -12.11 10.87 -0.32
CA TYR A 149 -13.25 11.68 0.11
C TYR A 149 -14.35 11.71 -0.95
N GLU A 150 -13.99 11.86 -2.22
CA GLU A 150 -14.91 11.84 -3.35
C GLU A 150 -15.60 10.48 -3.48
N VAL A 151 -14.86 9.38 -3.36
CA VAL A 151 -15.41 8.01 -3.38
C VAL A 151 -16.39 7.80 -2.23
N LEU A 152 -16.06 8.22 -1.01
CA LEU A 152 -16.96 8.13 0.15
C LEU A 152 -18.21 8.99 -0.01
N GLU A 153 -18.09 10.16 -0.63
CA GLU A 153 -19.21 11.05 -0.95
C GLU A 153 -20.10 10.50 -2.07
N LEU A 154 -19.53 9.82 -3.07
CA LEU A 154 -20.29 9.09 -4.09
C LEU A 154 -21.01 7.88 -3.49
N MET A 155 -20.36 7.15 -2.58
CA MET A 155 -20.97 6.01 -1.89
C MET A 155 -22.17 6.45 -1.03
N ALA A 156 -22.04 7.53 -0.27
CA ALA A 156 -23.15 8.07 0.52
C ALA A 156 -24.33 8.51 -0.37
N ASP A 157 -24.05 9.20 -1.49
CA ASP A 157 -25.07 9.60 -2.48
C ASP A 157 -25.75 8.38 -3.13
N GLY A 158 -24.97 7.38 -3.57
CA GLY A 158 -25.50 6.14 -4.14
C GLY A 158 -26.40 5.36 -3.18
N LEU A 159 -26.13 5.45 -1.87
CA LEU A 159 -26.95 4.86 -0.81
C LEU A 159 -28.12 5.75 -0.37
N GLY A 160 -28.26 6.95 -0.92
CA GLY A 160 -29.30 7.91 -0.52
C GLY A 160 -29.12 8.48 0.90
N ILE A 161 -27.89 8.53 1.40
CA ILE A 161 -27.59 9.01 2.77
C ILE A 161 -27.25 10.50 2.74
N GLU A 162 -27.96 11.28 3.56
CA GLU A 162 -27.72 12.71 3.74
C GLU A 162 -27.19 13.05 5.15
N PRO A 163 -26.24 14.00 5.29
CA PRO A 163 -25.60 14.74 4.20
C PRO A 163 -24.60 13.87 3.43
N ARG A 164 -24.44 14.12 2.12
CA ARG A 164 -23.49 13.40 1.24
C ARG A 164 -22.07 13.22 1.82
N ASN A 165 -21.59 14.16 2.63
CA ASN A 165 -20.26 14.10 3.26
C ASN A 165 -20.21 13.37 4.62
N VAL A 166 -21.27 12.66 5.03
CA VAL A 166 -21.31 11.98 6.34
C VAL A 166 -20.16 10.99 6.53
N LEU A 167 -19.79 10.25 5.47
CA LEU A 167 -18.67 9.30 5.50
C LEU A 167 -17.32 10.01 5.37
N SER A 168 -17.18 10.93 4.42
CA SER A 168 -15.90 11.63 4.21
C SER A 168 -15.51 12.51 5.40
N LYS A 169 -16.46 13.02 6.18
CA LYS A 169 -16.21 13.75 7.43
C LYS A 169 -15.42 12.93 8.45
N LEU A 170 -15.68 11.63 8.55
CA LEU A 170 -15.00 10.74 9.52
C LEU A 170 -13.49 10.65 9.25
N VAL A 171 -13.10 10.69 7.98
CA VAL A 171 -11.69 10.61 7.55
C VAL A 171 -11.05 11.98 7.32
N LYS A 172 -11.85 13.04 7.18
CA LYS A 172 -11.40 14.44 7.12
C LYS A 172 -11.10 15.02 8.51
N ASP A 173 -11.65 14.44 9.58
CA ASP A 173 -11.42 14.90 10.94
C ASP A 173 -9.93 14.89 11.29
N GLU A 174 -9.44 15.95 11.96
CA GLU A 174 -8.02 16.09 12.32
C GLU A 174 -7.55 14.99 13.28
N LYS A 175 -8.48 14.39 14.03
CA LYS A 175 -8.25 13.27 14.95
C LYS A 175 -8.49 11.91 14.27
N SER A 176 -8.75 11.88 12.96
CA SER A 176 -8.90 10.64 12.22
C SER A 176 -7.62 9.81 12.28
N ASP A 177 -7.77 8.54 12.65
CA ASP A 177 -6.67 7.58 12.71
C ASP A 177 -6.38 6.99 11.32
N SER A 178 -5.80 7.82 10.46
CA SER A 178 -5.45 7.46 9.09
C SER A 178 -3.95 7.21 8.97
N CYS A 179 -3.57 6.01 8.52
CA CYS A 179 -2.19 5.62 8.25
C CYS A 179 -1.94 5.36 6.76
N PHE A 180 -0.68 5.50 6.35
CA PHE A 180 -0.21 5.20 5.01
C PHE A 180 0.91 4.15 5.12
N ARG A 181 0.80 3.07 4.34
CA ARG A 181 1.80 2.00 4.33
C ARG A 181 2.38 1.80 2.94
N LEU A 182 3.69 1.91 2.82
CA LEU A 182 4.44 1.50 1.64
C LEU A 182 4.91 0.07 1.85
N ASN A 183 4.48 -0.84 0.98
CA ASN A 183 4.86 -2.24 1.04
C ASN A 183 5.85 -2.56 -0.09
N TYR A 184 6.97 -3.19 0.27
CA TYR A 184 7.93 -3.73 -0.66
C TYR A 184 8.01 -5.24 -0.49
N TYR A 185 7.69 -5.93 -1.57
CA TYR A 185 7.79 -7.38 -1.65
C TYR A 185 9.02 -7.68 -2.50
N ALA A 186 10.14 -8.09 -1.89
CA ALA A 186 11.32 -8.45 -2.65
C ALA A 186 11.07 -9.72 -3.47
N PRO A 187 11.72 -9.91 -4.63
CA PRO A 187 11.70 -11.18 -5.33
C PRO A 187 12.19 -12.31 -4.40
N CYS A 188 11.47 -13.44 -4.37
CA CYS A 188 11.85 -14.59 -3.54
C CYS A 188 12.66 -15.59 -4.40
N PRO A 189 13.97 -15.80 -4.12
CA PRO A 189 14.82 -16.68 -4.92
C PRO A 189 14.30 -18.13 -4.98
N GLU A 190 13.71 -18.64 -3.90
CA GLU A 190 13.17 -20.00 -3.85
C GLU A 190 11.90 -20.17 -4.70
N LEU A 191 11.05 -19.14 -4.78
CA LEU A 191 9.88 -19.12 -5.66
C LEU A 191 10.26 -18.96 -7.14
N GLN A 192 11.36 -18.26 -7.42
CA GLN A 192 11.92 -18.16 -8.78
C GLN A 192 12.38 -19.52 -9.31
N ALA A 193 13.04 -20.33 -8.48
CA ALA A 193 13.49 -21.67 -8.82
C ALA A 193 12.33 -22.64 -9.11
N LEU A 194 11.17 -22.44 -8.48
CA LEU A 194 9.98 -23.28 -8.65
C LEU A 194 9.09 -22.87 -9.84
N SER A 195 9.10 -21.59 -10.24
CA SER A 195 8.17 -21.06 -11.26
C SER A 195 8.83 -20.60 -12.56
N GLY A 196 10.17 -20.53 -12.63
CA GLY A 196 10.90 -20.04 -13.80
C GLY A 196 10.60 -18.57 -14.14
N ARG A 197 10.04 -17.81 -13.18
CA ARG A 197 9.62 -16.41 -13.31
C ARG A 197 9.93 -15.64 -12.03
N ASN A 198 10.15 -14.34 -12.15
CA ASN A 198 10.29 -13.40 -11.02
C ASN A 198 8.94 -13.25 -10.30
N LEU A 199 8.64 -14.16 -9.37
CA LEU A 199 7.47 -14.07 -8.52
C LEU A 199 7.75 -13.15 -7.33
N ILE A 200 6.89 -12.15 -7.18
CA ILE A 200 6.92 -11.15 -6.11
C ILE A 200 5.83 -11.53 -5.09
N GLY A 201 6.09 -11.31 -3.79
CA GLY A 201 5.33 -11.84 -2.65
C GLY A 201 3.85 -11.44 -2.51
N LEU A 202 3.30 -10.58 -3.38
CA LEU A 202 1.85 -10.40 -3.50
C LEU A 202 1.43 -10.51 -4.96
N GLY A 203 0.42 -11.35 -5.22
CA GLY A 203 -0.02 -11.73 -6.55
C GLY A 203 -0.09 -10.57 -7.54
N SER A 204 0.84 -10.55 -8.50
CA SER A 204 0.65 -9.83 -9.75
C SER A 204 1.44 -10.50 -10.87
N THR A 205 0.74 -10.65 -11.99
CA THR A 205 1.25 -10.95 -13.32
C THR A 205 2.07 -9.77 -13.83
N GLN A 206 3.25 -10.04 -14.37
CA GLN A 206 4.01 -9.08 -15.17
C GLN A 206 3.12 -8.49 -16.28
N THR A 207 2.93 -7.18 -16.27
CA THR A 207 2.67 -6.43 -17.50
C THR A 207 4.01 -6.24 -18.21
N HIS A 208 4.21 -6.97 -19.29
CA HIS A 208 5.31 -6.69 -20.22
C HIS A 208 5.12 -5.29 -20.81
N ARG A 209 6.14 -4.45 -20.69
CA ARG A 209 6.41 -3.38 -21.67
C ARG A 209 7.15 -3.99 -22.85
#